data_AF-A0A1Q6RDJ7-F1
#
_entry.id   AF-A0A1Q6RDJ7-F1
#
_cell.length_a   1.000
_cell.length_b   1.000
_cell.length_c   1.000
_cell.angle_alpha   90.00
_cell.angle_beta   90.00
_cell.angle_gamma   90.00
#
_symmetry.space_group_name_H-M   'P 1'
#
loop_
_entity.id
_entity.type
_entity.pdbx_description
1 polymer ?
#
loop_
_entity_poly.entity_id
_entity_poly.type
_entity_poly.pdbx_seq_one_letter_code
_entity_poly.pdbx_strand_id
1 'polypeptide(L)' 'MTKKEEKRLKAEYSRRLAEVADIRMQLRRAYAAFDNTTDCDMMDACIYEINALKSRYNSAVVNVKNLML' A
#
# COMPACT_ATOMS: atom_id res chain seq x y z
N MET A 1 6.24 -12.41 27.19
CA MET A 1 5.22 -12.71 26.17
C MET A 1 4.93 -14.20 26.19
N THR A 2 3.66 -14.56 26.03
CA THR A 2 3.24 -15.95 25.81
C THR A 2 3.44 -16.34 24.36
N LYS A 3 3.60 -17.63 24.06
CA LYS A 3 3.65 -18.16 22.68
C LYS A 3 2.44 -17.72 21.82
N LYS A 4 1.29 -17.48 22.47
CA LYS A 4 0.06 -16.99 21.82
C LYS A 4 0.20 -15.53 21.37
N GLU A 5 0.84 -14.69 22.18
CA GLU A 5 1.09 -13.28 21.87
C GLU A 5 2.09 -13.13 20.72
N GLU A 6 3.19 -13.90 20.74
CA GLU A 6 4.19 -13.90 19.66
C GLU A 6 3.57 -14.32 18.32
N LYS A 7 2.73 -15.37 18.33
CA LYS A 7 2.01 -15.82 17.13
C LYS A 7 1.06 -14.74 16.60
N ARG A 8 0.38 -14.01 17.49
CA ARG A 8 -0.52 -12.91 17.10
C ARG A 8 0.27 -11.75 16.49
N LEU A 9 1.37 -11.36 17.10
CA LEU A 9 2.23 -10.28 16.61
C LEU A 9 2.79 -10.62 15.22
N LYS A 10 3.28 -11.84 15.03
CA LYS A 10 3.76 -12.31 13.71
C LYS A 10 2.65 -12.29 12.65
N ALA A 11 1.44 -12.75 13.00
CA ALA A 11 0.31 -12.73 12.08
C ALA A 11 -0.16 -11.31 11.73
N GLU A 12 -0.09 -10.38 12.68
CA GLU A 12 -0.37 -8.97 12.42
C GLU A 12 0.69 -8.34 11.51
N TYR A 13 1.98 -8.58 11.80
CA TYR A 13 3.09 -8.12 10.97
C TYR A 13 2.97 -8.64 9.52
N SER A 14 2.72 -9.95 9.34
CA SER A 14 2.51 -10.53 8.00
C SER A 14 1.31 -9.91 7.27
N ARG A 15 0.21 -9.60 7.98
CA ARG A 15 -0.96 -8.95 7.37
C ARG A 15 -0.64 -7.52 6.91
N ARG A 16 0.07 -6.75 7.72
CA ARG A 16 0.46 -5.38 7.34
C ARG A 16 1.46 -5.37 6.18
N LEU A 17 2.38 -6.33 6.11
CA LEU A 17 3.25 -6.50 4.95
C LEU A 17 2.46 -6.83 3.68
N ALA A 18 1.45 -7.70 3.78
CA ALA A 18 0.60 -8.04 2.65
C ALA A 18 -0.17 -6.81 2.13
N GLU A 19 -0.67 -5.95 3.02
CA GLU A 19 -1.28 -4.67 2.66
C GLU A 19 -0.31 -3.75 1.91
N VAL A 20 0.93 -3.60 2.41
CA VAL A 20 1.96 -2.80 1.72
C VAL A 20 2.26 -3.36 0.32
N ALA A 21 2.34 -4.68 0.16
CA ALA A 21 2.57 -5.32 -1.13
C ALA A 21 1.41 -5.09 -2.11
N ASP A 22 0.17 -5.17 -1.61
CA ASP A 22 -1.03 -4.93 -2.41
C ASP A 22 -1.10 -3.48 -2.90
N ILE A 23 -0.85 -2.50 -2.03
CA ILE A 23 -0.80 -1.08 -2.44
C ILE A 23 0.28 -0.84 -3.49
N ARG A 24 1.45 -1.51 -3.37
CA ARG A 24 2.51 -1.42 -4.41
C ARG A 24 2.05 -1.99 -5.74
N MET A 25 1.28 -3.08 -5.75
CA MET A 25 0.70 -3.64 -6.97
C MET A 25 -0.30 -2.66 -7.60
N GLN A 26 -1.21 -2.09 -6.79
CA GLN A 26 -2.17 -1.09 -7.25
C GLN A 26 -1.47 0.13 -7.85
N LEU A 27 -0.42 0.64 -7.20
CA LEU A 27 0.39 1.74 -7.73
C LEU A 27 0.97 1.41 -9.11
N ARG A 28 1.58 0.23 -9.27
CA ARG A 28 2.12 -0.18 -10.59
C ARG A 28 1.04 -0.20 -11.67
N ARG A 29 -0.17 -0.66 -11.33
CA ARG A 29 -1.30 -0.68 -12.27
C ARG A 29 -1.77 0.73 -12.62
N ALA A 30 -1.91 1.62 -11.62
CA ALA A 30 -2.32 3.01 -11.85
C ALA A 30 -1.28 3.78 -12.68
N TYR A 31 0.01 3.55 -12.43
CA TYR A 31 1.09 4.10 -13.28
C TYR A 31 1.02 3.57 -14.71
N ALA A 32 0.84 2.26 -14.90
CA ALA A 32 0.68 1.69 -16.24
C ALA A 32 -0.58 2.22 -16.94
N ALA A 33 -1.68 2.43 -16.22
CA ALA A 33 -2.88 3.04 -16.78
C ALA A 33 -2.63 4.48 -17.24
N PHE A 34 -1.96 5.29 -16.41
CA PHE A 34 -1.55 6.65 -16.76
C PHE A 34 -0.69 6.68 -18.02
N ASP A 35 0.34 5.82 -18.10
CA ASP A 35 1.27 5.78 -19.23
C ASP A 35 0.59 5.41 -20.56
N ASN A 36 -0.50 4.64 -20.51
CA ASN A 36 -1.27 4.21 -21.69
C ASN A 36 -2.49 5.09 -21.99
N THR A 37 -2.79 6.05 -21.13
CA THR A 37 -3.94 6.94 -21.30
C THR A 37 -3.54 8.15 -22.14
N THR A 38 -4.35 8.51 -23.12
CA THR A 38 -4.16 9.74 -23.93
C THR A 38 -5.25 10.79 -23.71
N ASP A 39 -6.32 10.41 -23.01
CA ASP A 39 -7.41 11.29 -22.63
C ASP A 39 -7.07 12.09 -21.37
N CYS A 40 -7.20 13.42 -21.43
CA CYS A 40 -6.78 14.32 -20.36
C CYS A 40 -7.57 14.11 -19.05
N ASP A 41 -8.88 13.86 -19.13
CA ASP A 41 -9.72 13.67 -17.94
C ASP A 41 -9.39 12.34 -17.25
N MET A 42 -9.09 11.31 -18.04
CA MET A 42 -8.62 10.01 -17.54
C MET A 42 -7.20 10.07 -16.96
N MET A 43 -6.31 10.93 -17.50
CA MET A 43 -5.00 11.20 -16.91
C MET A 43 -5.15 11.84 -15.52
N ASP A 44 -6.02 12.84 -15.38
CA ASP A 44 -6.29 13.48 -14.09
C ASP A 44 -6.83 12.47 -13.08
N ALA A 45 -7.76 11.60 -13.49
CA ALA A 45 -8.26 10.52 -12.65
C ALA A 45 -7.12 9.59 -12.16
N CYS A 46 -6.21 9.20 -13.06
CA CYS A 46 -5.04 8.39 -12.71
C CYS A 46 -4.10 9.13 -11.73
N ILE A 47 -3.90 10.44 -11.89
CA ILE A 47 -3.09 11.26 -10.97
C ILE A 47 -3.71 11.27 -9.57
N TYR A 48 -5.02 11.49 -9.45
CA TYR A 48 -5.72 11.43 -8.17
C TYR A 48 -5.59 10.05 -7.52
N GLU A 49 -5.78 8.98 -8.30
CA GLU A 49 -5.64 7.61 -7.80
C GLU A 49 -4.21 7.32 -7.31
N ILE A 50 -3.19 7.66 -8.09
CA ILE A 50 -1.77 7.49 -7.71
C ILE A 50 -1.48 8.25 -6.41
N ASN A 51 -1.97 9.48 -6.26
CA ASN A 51 -1.74 10.27 -5.06
C ASN A 51 -2.44 9.68 -3.82
N ALA A 52 -3.68 9.21 -3.97
CA ALA A 52 -4.39 8.50 -2.91
C ALA A 52 -3.65 7.22 -2.50
N LEU A 53 -3.18 6.43 -3.47
CA LEU A 53 -2.41 5.22 -3.23
C LEU A 53 -1.05 5.49 -2.58
N LYS A 54 -0.34 6.55 -2.96
CA LYS A 54 0.89 7.00 -2.28
C LYS A 54 0.65 7.37 -0.83
N SER A 55 -0.42 8.11 -0.54
CA SER A 55 -0.79 8.48 0.83
C SER A 55 -1.08 7.24 1.69
N ARG A 56 -1.84 6.29 1.13
CA ARG A 56 -2.10 4.98 1.77
C ARG A 56 -0.82 4.18 1.98
N TYR A 57 0.07 4.13 0.98
CA TYR A 57 1.35 3.44 1.07
C TYR A 57 2.22 3.98 2.20
N ASN A 58 2.37 5.30 2.28
CA ASN A 58 3.15 5.96 3.32
C ASN A 58 2.62 5.61 4.71
N SER A 59 1.30 5.66 4.90
CA SER A 59 0.65 5.29 6.15
C SER A 59 0.87 3.81 6.50
N ALA A 60 0.72 2.91 5.52
CA ALA A 60 0.93 1.47 5.72
C ALA A 60 2.39 1.13 6.08
N VAL A 61 3.37 1.79 5.45
CA VAL A 61 4.78 1.62 5.78
C VAL A 61 5.11 2.10 7.19
N VAL A 62 4.59 3.27 7.60
CA VAL A 62 4.76 3.77 8.98
C VAL A 62 4.15 2.79 9.98
N ASN A 63 2.94 2.27 9.68
CA ASN A 63 2.28 1.28 10.52
C ASN A 63 3.09 -0.03 10.67
N VAL A 64 3.75 -0.51 9.61
CA VAL A 64 4.64 -1.68 9.70
C VAL A 64 5.86 -1.38 10.57
N LYS A 65 6.48 -0.20 10.40
CA LYS A 65 7.65 0.21 11.19
C LYS A 65 7.34 0.30 12.68
N ASN A 66 6.18 0.88 13.02
CA ASN A 66 5.72 0.99 14.41
C ASN A 66 5.39 -0.36 15.05
N LEU A 67 5.27 -1.43 14.26
CA LEU A 67 5.06 -2.78 14.78
C LEU A 67 6.37 -3.53 15.06
N MET A 68 7.51 -3.01 14.58
CA MET A 68 8.85 -3.52 14.85
C MET A 68 9.55 -2.80 16.01
N LEU A 69 9.16 -1.57 16.32
CA LEU A 69 9.65 -0.75 17.44
C LEU A 69 8.83 -1.04 18.70
#